data_AF-A0A4P9VZX5-F1
#
_entry.id   AF-A0A4P9VZX5-F1
#
_cell.length_a   1.000
_cell.length_b   1.000
_cell.length_c   1.000
_cell.angle_alpha   90.00
_cell.angle_beta   90.00
_cell.angle_gamma   90.00
#
_symmetry.space_group_name_H-M   'P 1'
#
loop_
_entity.id
_entity.type
_entity.pdbx_description
1 polymer ?
#
loop_
_entity_poly.entity_id
_entity_poly.type
_entity_poly.pdbx_seq_one_letter_code
_entity_poly.pdbx_strand_id
1 'polypeptide(L)'
;QYAGNIPIKEDGASLFFWYFDAAPFAPHADKLVVWLNGGPGCSSLYGSFVENGPVAVHDNGSLSSNAFSWHKLANVLYIEQPINTGFSFGPAVDNVQNELQV
;
A
#
# COMPACT_ATOMS: atom_id res chain seq x y z
N GLN A 1 8.38 8.95 -5.78
CA GLN A 1 7.87 7.67 -5.22
C GLN A 1 8.91 7.08 -4.29
N TYR A 2 8.47 6.50 -3.17
CA TYR A 2 9.33 5.91 -2.15
C TYR A 2 8.73 4.58 -1.70
N ALA A 3 9.55 3.54 -1.54
CA ALA A 3 9.10 2.26 -1.03
C ALA A 3 10.14 1.70 -0.07
N GLY A 4 9.70 0.93 0.89
CA GLY A 4 10.60 0.30 1.84
C GLY A 4 9.87 -0.27 3.05
N ASN A 5 10.68 -0.72 4.01
CA ASN A 5 10.22 -1.33 5.24
C ASN A 5 10.44 -0.36 6.41
N ILE A 6 9.39 -0.13 7.21
CA ILE A 6 9.45 0.67 8.43
C ILE A 6 9.36 -0.28 9.63
N PRO A 7 10.37 -0.32 10.51
CA PRO A 7 10.30 -1.11 11.74
C PRO A 7 9.17 -0.60 12.64
N ILE A 8 8.36 -1.52 13.20
CA ILE A 8 7.25 -1.16 14.09
C ILE A 8 7.45 -1.64 15.53
N LYS A 9 8.42 -2.52 15.76
CA LYS A 9 8.82 -3.06 17.08
C LYS A 9 10.31 -3.41 17.06
N GLU A 10 10.89 -3.61 18.24
CA GLU A 10 12.29 -4.05 18.41
C GLU A 10 12.47 -5.57 18.14
N ASP A 11 11.39 -6.32 17.94
CA ASP A 11 11.39 -7.77 17.69
C ASP A 11 11.70 -8.15 16.23
N GLY A 12 12.08 -7.17 15.40
CA GLY A 12 12.33 -7.35 13.98
C GLY A 12 11.09 -7.24 13.08
N ALA A 13 9.91 -6.94 13.64
CA ALA A 13 8.71 -6.69 12.84
C ALA A 13 8.79 -5.38 12.05
N SER A 14 8.40 -5.44 10.78
CA SER A 14 8.39 -4.30 9.87
C SER A 14 7.21 -4.35 8.88
N LEU A 15 6.60 -3.19 8.64
CA LEU A 15 5.60 -3.03 7.60
C LEU A 15 6.24 -2.47 6.32
N PHE A 16 5.89 -3.06 5.18
CA PHE A 16 6.21 -2.53 3.87
C PHE A 16 5.21 -1.43 3.48
N PHE A 17 5.73 -0.39 2.86
CA PHE A 17 4.93 0.67 2.25
C PHE A 17 5.40 0.98 0.83
N TRP A 18 4.48 1.49 0.03
CA TRP A 18 4.80 2.15 -1.23
C TRP A 18 4.01 3.46 -1.33
N TYR A 19 4.77 4.55 -1.42
CA TYR A 19 4.27 5.90 -1.51
C TYR A 19 4.48 6.47 -2.92
N PHE A 20 3.43 7.13 -3.41
CA PHE A 20 3.45 7.88 -4.65
C PHE A 20 3.13 9.36 -4.39
N ASP A 21 4.04 10.21 -4.86
CA ASP A 21 3.83 11.65 -4.86
C ASP A 21 2.62 12.01 -5.73
N ALA A 22 1.94 13.08 -5.33
CA ALA A 22 0.89 13.67 -6.14
C ALA A 22 1.47 14.05 -7.52
N ALA A 23 0.72 13.77 -8.58
CA ALA A 23 1.10 14.16 -9.93
C ALA A 23 1.15 15.70 -10.04
N PRO A 24 1.88 16.25 -11.02
CA PRO A 24 1.85 17.68 -11.29
C PRO A 24 0.41 18.20 -11.45
N PHE A 25 0.12 19.34 -10.81
CA PHE A 25 -1.21 19.99 -10.82
C PHE A 25 -2.34 19.21 -10.12
N ALA A 26 -2.02 18.19 -9.32
CA ALA A 26 -3.01 17.52 -8.49
C ALA A 26 -3.68 18.52 -7.53
N PRO A 27 -5.03 18.57 -7.47
CA PRO A 27 -5.77 19.57 -6.70
C PRO A 27 -5.56 19.49 -5.18
N HIS A 28 -5.08 18.36 -4.66
CA HIS A 28 -4.87 18.10 -3.24
C HIS A 28 -3.45 17.60 -2.97
N ALA A 29 -2.46 18.17 -3.66
CA ALA A 29 -1.04 17.81 -3.48
C ALA A 29 -0.50 18.03 -2.05
N ASP A 30 -1.22 18.79 -1.20
CA ASP A 30 -0.93 18.99 0.22
C ASP A 30 -1.54 17.91 1.13
N LYS A 31 -2.34 16.98 0.58
CA LYS A 31 -3.01 15.91 1.33
C LYS A 31 -2.35 14.56 1.09
N LEU A 32 -2.50 13.69 2.09
CA LEU A 32 -2.07 12.29 2.04
C LEU A 32 -3.29 11.39 2.18
N VAL A 33 -3.45 10.46 1.23
CA VAL A 33 -4.40 9.36 1.31
C VAL A 33 -3.65 8.11 1.74
N VAL A 34 -4.13 7.46 2.79
CA VAL A 34 -3.67 6.13 3.19
C VAL A 34 -4.64 5.10 2.64
N TRP A 35 -4.12 4.13 1.89
CA TRP A 35 -4.90 3.06 1.30
C TRP A 35 -4.55 1.71 1.93
N LEU A 36 -5.58 0.97 2.36
CA LEU A 36 -5.48 -0.32 3.01
C LEU A 36 -6.43 -1.31 2.34
N ASN A 37 -5.91 -2.39 1.77
CA ASN A 37 -6.74 -3.53 1.39
C ASN A 37 -7.07 -4.40 2.62
N GLY A 38 -8.18 -5.13 2.53
CA GLY A 38 -8.71 -5.97 3.61
C GLY A 38 -8.26 -7.43 3.54
N GLY A 39 -9.22 -8.35 3.53
CA GLY A 39 -8.98 -9.80 3.59
C GLY A 39 -9.63 -10.39 4.84
N PRO A 40 -8.97 -10.38 6.01
CA PRO A 40 -7.67 -9.76 6.35
C PRO A 40 -6.44 -10.45 5.75
N GLY A 41 -5.34 -9.71 5.56
CA GLY A 41 -4.07 -10.24 5.05
C GLY A 41 -3.88 -10.16 3.54
N CYS A 42 -4.74 -9.43 2.81
CA CYS A 42 -4.53 -9.15 1.40
C CYS A 42 -3.58 -7.95 1.23
N SER A 43 -2.65 -8.06 0.28
CA SER A 43 -1.71 -6.99 -0.05
C SER A 43 -2.41 -5.72 -0.53
N SER A 44 -2.01 -4.57 0.02
CA SER A 44 -2.43 -3.25 -0.49
C SER A 44 -1.83 -2.91 -1.86
N LEU A 45 -0.81 -3.66 -2.31
CA LEU A 45 -0.30 -3.53 -3.67
C LEU A 45 -1.27 -4.09 -4.70
N TYR A 46 -2.18 -4.99 -4.30
CA TYR A 46 -3.29 -5.36 -5.14
C TYR A 46 -4.08 -4.11 -5.55
N GLY A 47 -4.52 -3.30 -4.58
CA GLY A 47 -5.22 -2.04 -4.87
C GLY A 47 -4.38 -1.02 -5.63
N SER A 48 -3.06 -0.98 -5.39
CA SER A 48 -2.15 -0.16 -6.20
C SER A 48 -2.12 -0.59 -7.67
N PHE A 49 -2.12 -1.88 -7.98
CA PHE A 49 -1.97 -2.36 -9.36
C PHE A 49 -3.29 -2.53 -10.12
N VAL A 50 -4.39 -2.81 -9.41
CA VAL A 50 -5.66 -3.19 -10.05
C VAL A 50 -6.82 -2.25 -9.75
N GLU A 51 -6.66 -1.32 -8.79
CA GLU A 51 -7.72 -0.39 -8.42
C GLU A 51 -7.30 1.06 -8.75
N ASN A 52 -6.59 1.73 -7.86
CA ASN A 52 -6.43 3.18 -7.89
C ASN A 52 -4.99 3.69 -7.99
N GLY A 53 -4.00 2.80 -8.03
CA GLY A 53 -2.61 3.21 -8.14
C GLY A 53 -2.20 3.61 -9.56
N PRO A 54 -0.98 4.15 -9.70
CA PRO A 54 -0.51 4.83 -10.91
C PRO A 54 -0.19 3.90 -12.07
N VAL A 55 0.06 2.62 -11.78
CA VAL A 55 0.49 1.61 -12.75
C VAL A 55 -0.51 0.47 -12.74
N ALA A 56 -1.04 0.13 -13.92
CA ALA A 56 -1.85 -1.05 -14.13
C ALA A 56 -1.02 -2.18 -14.75
N VAL A 57 -1.21 -3.40 -14.25
CA VAL A 57 -0.57 -4.63 -14.75
C VAL A 57 -1.58 -5.39 -15.62
N HIS A 58 -1.18 -5.76 -16.84
CA HIS A 58 -2.00 -6.53 -17.78
C HIS A 58 -1.66 -8.03 -17.75
N ASP A 59 -2.55 -8.87 -18.28
CA ASP A 59 -2.38 -10.34 -18.31
C ASP A 59 -1.09 -10.80 -19.00
N ASN A 60 -0.58 -10.03 -19.96
CA ASN A 60 0.68 -10.29 -20.64
C ASN A 60 1.92 -9.81 -19.84
N GLY A 61 1.74 -9.36 -18.60
CA GLY A 61 2.79 -8.81 -17.73
C GLY A 61 3.24 -7.39 -18.09
N SER A 62 2.64 -6.75 -19.10
CA SER A 62 2.98 -5.37 -19.45
C SER A 62 2.42 -4.37 -18.45
N LEU A 63 3.09 -3.23 -18.34
CA LEU A 63 2.72 -2.13 -17.45
C LEU A 63 2.20 -0.95 -18.26
N SER A 64 1.16 -0.29 -17.74
CA SER A 64 0.63 0.95 -18.33
C SER A 64 0.29 1.96 -17.24
N SER A 65 0.25 3.25 -17.58
CA SER A 65 -0.22 4.27 -16.65
C SER A 65 -1.73 4.22 -16.49
N ASN A 66 -2.21 4.21 -15.25
CA ASN A 66 -3.63 4.31 -14.95
C ASN A 66 -4.11 5.77 -15.11
N ALA A 67 -4.97 5.99 -16.11
CA ALA A 67 -5.52 7.31 -16.42
C ALA A 67 -6.32 7.91 -15.24
N PHE A 68 -6.89 7.08 -14.37
CA PHE A 68 -7.77 7.46 -13.26
C PHE A 68 -7.13 7.25 -11.88
N SER A 69 -5.81 7.14 -11.82
CA SER A 69 -5.12 6.91 -10.56
C SER A 69 -5.33 8.06 -9.56
N TRP A 70 -5.48 7.69 -8.29
CA TRP A 70 -5.66 8.63 -7.19
C TRP A 70 -4.44 9.51 -6.91
N HIS A 71 -3.23 9.10 -7.34
CA HIS A 71 -2.06 9.99 -7.25
C HIS A 71 -2.19 11.26 -8.10
N LYS A 72 -3.13 11.28 -9.07
CA LYS A 72 -3.46 12.50 -9.82
C LYS A 72 -4.30 13.50 -9.03
N LEU A 73 -4.77 13.11 -7.84
CA LEU A 73 -5.58 13.94 -6.94
C LEU A 73 -4.80 14.37 -5.69
N ALA A 74 -4.06 13.45 -5.08
CA ALA A 74 -3.31 13.67 -3.84
C ALA A 74 -2.09 12.74 -3.76
N ASN A 75 -1.28 12.84 -2.71
CA ASN A 75 -0.26 11.82 -2.44
C ASN A 75 -0.95 10.55 -1.92
N VAL A 76 -0.46 9.37 -2.30
CA VAL A 76 -1.08 8.10 -1.89
C VAL A 76 -0.04 7.15 -1.30
N LEU A 77 -0.35 6.61 -0.12
CA LEU A 77 0.46 5.65 0.61
C LEU A 77 -0.28 4.32 0.73
N TYR A 78 0.26 3.29 0.09
CA TYR A 78 -0.19 1.90 0.24
C TYR A 78 0.63 1.23 1.34
N ILE A 79 -0.04 0.61 2.31
CA ILE A 79 0.61 -0.08 3.43
C ILE A 79 0.17 -1.53 3.43
N GLU A 80 1.12 -2.46 3.43
CA GLU A 80 0.80 -3.88 3.54
C GLU A 80 0.64 -4.25 5.02
N GLN A 81 -0.60 -4.55 5.39
CA GLN A 81 -0.97 -4.86 6.76
C GLN A 81 -1.91 -6.06 6.77
N PRO A 82 -1.91 -6.84 7.86
CA PRO A 82 -1.03 -6.75 9.04
C PRO A 82 0.35 -7.38 8.79
N ILE A 83 1.16 -7.56 9.84
CA ILE A 83 2.46 -8.26 9.76
C ILE A 83 2.30 -9.57 8.99
N ASN A 84 3.31 -9.91 8.16
CA ASN A 84 3.33 -11.07 7.26
C ASN A 84 2.37 -10.99 6.05
N THR A 85 1.81 -9.81 5.76
CA THR A 85 1.10 -9.53 4.50
C THR A 85 2.07 -9.01 3.45
N GLY A 86 2.13 -9.67 2.28
CA GLY A 86 2.99 -9.25 1.17
C GLY A 86 4.47 -9.22 1.55
N PHE A 87 5.09 -8.04 1.46
CA PHE A 87 6.47 -7.74 1.83
C PHE A 87 6.64 -7.24 3.27
N SER A 88 5.56 -7.11 4.04
CA SER A 88 5.63 -6.92 5.50
C SER A 88 6.05 -8.22 6.18
N PHE A 89 6.90 -8.15 7.20
CA PHE A 89 7.45 -9.33 7.87
C PHE A 89 7.60 -9.11 9.38
N GLY A 90 7.61 -10.19 10.14
CA GLY A 90 7.89 -10.17 11.58
C GLY A 90 7.80 -11.57 12.18
N PRO A 91 7.93 -11.69 13.51
CA PRO A 91 7.72 -12.96 14.19
C PRO A 91 6.37 -13.58 13.82
N ALA A 92 6.28 -14.91 13.88
CA ALA A 92 5.00 -15.58 13.71
C ALA A 92 4.02 -15.04 14.77
N VAL A 93 2.97 -14.36 14.30
CA VAL A 93 1.88 -13.90 15.16
C VAL A 93 0.83 -15.00 15.10
N ASP A 94 0.63 -15.71 16.21
CA ASP A 94 -0.35 -16.80 16.31
C ASP A 94 -1.78 -16.34 16.02
N ASN A 95 -2.05 -15.02 16.11
CA ASN A 95 -3.34 -14.44 15.78
C ASN A 95 -3.15 -13.08 15.08
N VAL A 96 -3.35 -13.04 13.76
CA VAL A 96 -3.72 -11.79 13.08
C VAL A 96 -5.12 -11.42 13.58
N GLN A 97 -5.19 -10.55 14.59
CA GLN A 97 -6.46 -10.11 15.16
C GLN A 97 -7.04 -9.00 14.29
N ASN A 98 -8.36 -9.03 14.11
CA ASN A 98 -9.07 -7.99 13.36
C ASN A 98 -9.12 -6.68 14.18
N GLU A 99 -9.52 -5.59 13.52
CA GLU A 99 -9.61 -4.25 14.13
C GLU A 99 -10.63 -4.18 15.29
N LEU A 100 -11.47 -5.18 15.46
CA LEU A 100 -12.52 -5.25 16.50
C LEU A 100 -12.02 -5.85 17.83
N GLN A 101 -10.79 -6.34 17.89
CA GLN A 101 -10.22 -7.02 19.06
C GLN A 101 -9.06 -6.27 19.73
N VAL A 102 -8.95 -4.96 19.48
CA VAL A 102 -8.04 -4.04 20.19
C VAL A 102 -8.80 -3.19 21.21
#